data_AF-A0A132NL16-F1
#
_entry.id   AF-A0A132NL16-F1
#
_cell.length_a   1.000
_cell.length_b   1.000
_cell.length_c   1.000
_cell.angle_alpha   90.00
_cell.angle_beta   90.00
_cell.angle_gamma   90.00
#
_symmetry.space_group_name_H-M   'P 1'
#
loop_
_entity.id
_entity.type
_entity.pdbx_description
1 polymer ?
#
loop_
_entity_poly.entity_id
_entity_poly.type
_entity_poly.pdbx_seq_one_letter_code
_entity_poly.pdbx_strand_id
1 'polypeptide(L)'
;TLLLVRYRFHLTLPGRQEKRTVVAEDARMLAYRGRADEPEWLTDEEVTELLAAQPDANLLPELVRRQAERAIDDLDALQDALDARGGELAEELHAAHQRVRGVVGATRRGLSVTFQPRADVIGVYVYLPGGAR
;
A
#
# COMPACT_ATOMS: atom_id res chain seq x y z
N THR A 1 5.10 2.34 12.61
CA THR A 1 5.54 3.02 11.38
C THR A 1 4.42 3.01 10.38
N LEU A 2 4.23 4.10 9.64
CA LEU A 2 3.30 4.20 8.53
C LEU A 2 4.09 4.35 7.23
N LEU A 3 3.61 3.71 6.18
CA LEU A 3 4.20 3.63 4.85
C LEU A 3 3.20 4.16 3.83
N LEU A 4 3.68 5.00 2.92
CA LEU A 4 2.99 5.31 1.68
C LEU A 4 3.56 4.39 0.59
N VAL A 5 2.74 3.46 0.12
CA VAL A 5 3.15 2.41 -0.82
C VAL A 5 2.37 2.56 -2.10
N ARG A 6 3.07 2.63 -3.22
CA ARG A 6 2.46 2.65 -4.55
C ARG A 6 2.53 1.25 -5.17
N TYR A 7 1.36 0.78 -5.57
CA TYR A 7 1.16 -0.44 -6.33
C TYR A 7 0.92 -0.10 -7.79
N ARG A 8 1.52 -0.87 -8.69
CA ARG A 8 1.37 -0.71 -10.14
C ARG A 8 0.77 -1.97 -10.72
N PHE A 9 -0.21 -1.82 -11.61
CA PHE A 9 -0.93 -2.94 -12.21
C PHE A 9 -0.94 -2.81 -13.73
N HIS A 10 -0.75 -3.92 -14.42
CA HIS A 10 -1.13 -4.06 -15.82
C HIS A 10 -2.57 -4.57 -15.90
N LEU A 11 -3.45 -3.71 -16.40
CA LEU A 11 -4.86 -4.02 -16.62
C LEU A 11 -5.10 -4.20 -18.13
N THR A 12 -5.41 -5.43 -18.54
CA THR A 12 -5.82 -5.73 -19.92
C THR A 12 -7.34 -5.73 -19.99
N LEU A 13 -7.89 -4.76 -20.72
CA LEU A 13 -9.32 -4.60 -20.93
C LEU A 13 -9.75 -5.21 -22.28
N PRO A 14 -10.84 -6.00 -22.31
CA PRO A 14 -11.44 -6.45 -23.56
C PRO A 14 -12.03 -5.26 -24.32
N GLY A 15 -11.61 -5.08 -25.58
CA GLY A 15 -12.21 -4.14 -26.53
C GLY A 15 -13.01 -4.85 -27.63
N ARG A 16 -13.70 -4.05 -28.46
CA ARG A 16 -14.56 -4.54 -29.56
C ARG A 16 -13.77 -5.14 -30.73
N GLN A 17 -12.54 -4.68 -30.94
CA GLN A 17 -11.67 -5.06 -32.06
C GLN A 17 -10.33 -5.61 -31.52
N GLU A 18 -9.78 -4.99 -30.46
CA GLU A 18 -8.51 -5.39 -29.86
C GLU A 18 -8.55 -5.28 -28.33
N LYS A 19 -7.66 -6.01 -27.65
CA LYS A 19 -7.40 -5.83 -26.22
C LYS A 19 -6.60 -4.55 -26.00
N ARG A 20 -6.94 -3.79 -24.97
CA ARG A 20 -6.17 -2.61 -24.56
C ARG A 20 -5.52 -2.89 -23.22
N THR A 21 -4.20 -2.76 -23.15
CA THR A 21 -3.48 -2.78 -21.87
C THR A 21 -3.24 -1.36 -21.39
N VAL A 22 -3.53 -1.11 -20.11
CA VAL A 22 -3.25 0.15 -19.42
C VAL A 22 -2.49 -0.14 -18.14
N VAL A 23 -1.73 0.86 -17.69
CA VAL A 23 -1.15 0.86 -16.34
C VAL A 23 -2.12 1.55 -15.41
N ALA A 24 -2.39 0.95 -14.27
CA ALA A 24 -3.07 1.58 -13.15
C ALA A 24 -2.10 1.68 -11.98
N GLU A 25 -2.14 2.81 -11.27
CA GLU A 25 -1.41 3.01 -10.02
C GLU A 25 -2.41 3.18 -8.87
N ASP A 26 -2.08 2.62 -7.72
CA ASP A 26 -2.86 2.74 -6.49
C ASP A 26 -1.91 3.03 -5.33
N ALA A 27 -2.17 4.12 -4.60
CA ALA A 27 -1.37 4.55 -3.48
C ALA A 27 -2.10 4.19 -2.18
N ARG A 28 -1.44 3.41 -1.32
CA ARG A 28 -2.00 2.90 -0.07
C ARG A 28 -1.18 3.37 1.12
N MET A 29 -1.91 3.69 2.19
CA MET A 29 -1.34 3.91 3.51
C MET A 29 -1.40 2.59 4.25
N LEU A 30 -0.24 2.06 4.61
CA LEU A 30 -0.13 0.85 5.42
C LEU A 30 0.62 1.21 6.70
N ALA A 31 0.21 0.69 7.84
CA ALA A 31 0.96 0.88 9.07
C ALA A 31 1.17 -0.45 9.77
N TYR A 32 2.26 -0.52 10.51
CA TYR A 32 2.55 -1.63 11.39
C TYR A 32 3.10 -1.12 12.72
N ARG A 33 2.96 -1.93 13.76
CA ARG A 33 3.64 -1.80 15.05
C ARG A 33 4.58 -2.98 15.27
N GLY A 34 5.50 -2.85 16.22
CA GLY A 34 6.52 -3.87 16.48
C GLY A 34 7.72 -3.77 15.54
N ARG A 35 8.28 -4.92 15.16
CA ARG A 35 9.50 -5.01 14.35
C ARG A 35 9.15 -5.22 12.88
N ALA A 36 10.01 -4.78 11.97
CA ALA A 36 9.76 -4.91 10.53
C ALA A 36 9.91 -6.35 10.00
N ASP A 37 10.67 -7.20 10.68
CA ASP A 37 10.81 -8.63 10.35
C ASP A 37 9.64 -9.48 10.86
N GLU A 38 8.83 -8.94 11.77
CA GLU A 38 7.59 -9.54 12.28
C GLU A 38 6.55 -8.43 12.52
N PRO A 39 6.06 -7.80 11.43
CA PRO A 39 5.20 -6.62 11.55
C PRO A 39 3.79 -7.03 11.99
N GLU A 40 3.30 -6.39 13.06
CA GLU A 40 1.88 -6.42 13.38
C GLU A 40 1.19 -5.31 12.57
N TRP A 41 0.56 -5.70 11.46
CA TRP A 41 -0.15 -4.78 10.57
C TRP A 41 -1.39 -4.19 11.23
N LEU A 42 -1.59 -2.90 11.03
CA LEU A 42 -2.73 -2.17 11.57
C LEU A 42 -3.93 -2.26 10.62
N THR A 43 -5.12 -2.16 11.19
CA THR A 43 -6.36 -2.03 10.44
C THR A 43 -6.48 -0.65 9.77
N ASP A 44 -7.33 -0.55 8.76
CA ASP A 44 -7.60 0.72 8.07
C ASP A 44 -8.12 1.82 9.03
N GLU A 45 -8.86 1.43 10.08
CA GLU A 45 -9.36 2.34 11.11
C GLU A 45 -8.20 2.89 11.96
N GLU A 46 -7.30 2.03 12.44
CA GLU A 46 -6.10 2.45 13.18
C GLU A 46 -5.15 3.30 12.32
N VAL A 47 -5.02 3.00 11.01
CA VAL A 47 -4.27 3.84 10.07
C VAL A 47 -4.90 5.23 9.96
N THR A 48 -6.23 5.30 9.89
CA THR A 48 -6.97 6.57 9.84
C THR A 48 -6.77 7.39 11.11
N GLU A 49 -6.81 6.75 12.28
CA GLU A 49 -6.52 7.39 13.56
C GLU A 49 -5.08 7.94 13.61
N LEU A 50 -4.09 7.17 13.14
CA LEU A 50 -2.70 7.62 13.06
C LEU A 50 -2.54 8.83 12.13
N LEU A 51 -3.26 8.86 11.00
CA LEU A 51 -3.23 10.00 10.08
C LEU A 51 -3.81 11.28 10.69
N ALA A 52 -4.75 11.15 11.63
CA ALA A 52 -5.34 12.26 12.35
C ALA A 52 -4.51 12.71 13.57
N ALA A 53 -3.51 11.92 13.98
CA ALA A 53 -2.70 12.21 15.16
C ALA A 53 -1.96 13.56 15.03
N GLN A 54 -1.94 14.31 16.13
CA GLN A 54 -1.22 15.58 16.22
C GLN A 54 0.05 15.38 17.05
N PRO A 55 1.17 16.04 16.68
CA PRO A 55 2.38 16.00 17.48
C PRO A 55 2.12 16.62 18.87
N ASP A 56 2.48 15.90 19.93
CA ASP A 56 2.29 16.31 21.32
C ASP A 56 3.58 16.82 22.00
N ALA A 57 4.74 16.55 21.38
CA ALA A 57 6.06 16.93 21.85
C ALA A 57 7.03 17.18 20.69
N ASN A 58 8.01 18.06 20.95
CA ASN A 58 9.18 18.20 20.09
C ASN A 58 10.24 17.17 20.48
N LEU A 59 10.87 16.58 19.47
CA LEU A 59 11.96 15.62 19.65
C LEU A 59 13.29 16.27 19.31
N LEU A 60 14.37 15.78 19.93
CA LEU A 60 15.72 16.18 19.56
C LEU A 60 15.98 15.81 18.07
N PRO A 61 16.54 16.71 17.25
CA PRO A 61 16.76 16.46 15.83
C PRO A 61 17.53 15.16 15.53
N GLU A 62 18.50 14.81 16.38
CA GLU A 62 19.29 13.58 16.26
C GLU A 62 18.45 12.33 16.49
N LEU A 63 17.44 12.41 17.38
CA LEU A 63 16.51 11.31 17.60
C LEU A 63 15.60 11.12 16.38
N VAL A 64 15.06 12.20 15.83
CA VAL A 64 14.25 12.16 14.60
C VAL A 64 15.02 11.48 13.47
N ARG A 65 16.26 11.92 13.23
CA ARG A 65 17.11 11.36 12.19
C ARG A 65 17.37 9.87 12.38
N ARG A 66 17.77 9.44 13.59
CA ARG A 66 18.03 8.01 13.88
C ARG A 66 16.80 7.14 13.67
N GLN A 67 15.61 7.62 14.06
CA GLN A 67 14.37 6.86 13.89
C GLN A 67 14.00 6.73 12.41
N ALA A 68 14.18 7.79 11.61
CA ALA A 68 13.96 7.75 10.17
C ALA A 68 14.96 6.83 9.45
N GLU A 69 16.26 6.94 9.76
CA GLU A 69 17.31 6.07 9.19
C GLU A 69 17.00 4.59 9.46
N ARG A 70 16.70 4.23 10.72
CA ARG A 70 16.32 2.86 11.07
C ARG A 70 15.09 2.37 10.30
N ALA A 71 14.05 3.19 10.21
CA ALA A 71 12.82 2.80 9.52
C ALA A 71 13.02 2.60 8.01
N ILE A 72 14.02 3.28 7.41
CA ILE A 72 14.43 3.08 6.01
C ILE A 72 15.24 1.80 5.87
N ASP A 73 16.20 1.56 6.76
CA ASP A 73 17.04 0.34 6.76
C ASP A 73 16.21 -0.94 6.92
N ASP A 74 15.10 -0.84 7.66
CA ASP A 74 14.18 -1.94 7.94
C ASP A 74 13.22 -2.27 6.76
N LEU A 75 13.19 -1.47 5.67
CA LEU A 75 12.21 -1.62 4.58
C LEU A 75 12.34 -2.93 3.80
N ASP A 76 13.56 -3.41 3.58
CA ASP A 76 13.79 -4.64 2.81
C ASP A 76 13.13 -5.85 3.47
N ALA A 77 13.04 -5.87 4.82
CA ALA A 77 12.35 -6.93 5.57
C ALA A 77 10.83 -6.96 5.31
N LEU A 78 10.24 -5.86 4.86
CA LEU A 78 8.80 -5.72 4.60
C LEU A 78 8.42 -6.08 3.16
N GLN A 79 9.38 -6.19 2.25
CA GLN A 79 9.11 -6.27 0.81
C GLN A 79 8.19 -7.45 0.46
N ASP A 80 8.40 -8.63 1.03
CA ASP A 80 7.58 -9.81 0.75
C ASP A 80 6.12 -9.61 1.18
N ALA A 81 5.90 -9.01 2.35
CA ALA A 81 4.56 -8.70 2.86
C ALA A 81 3.87 -7.63 2.00
N LEU A 82 4.61 -6.61 1.58
CA LEU A 82 4.10 -5.56 0.69
C LEU A 82 3.74 -6.12 -0.69
N ASP A 83 4.55 -7.01 -1.24
CA ASP A 83 4.32 -7.65 -2.54
C ASP A 83 3.12 -8.60 -2.49
N ALA A 84 2.96 -9.34 -1.38
CA ALA A 84 1.77 -10.16 -1.13
C ALA A 84 0.49 -9.30 -1.14
N ARG A 85 0.52 -8.14 -0.46
CA ARG A 85 -0.60 -7.18 -0.49
C ARG A 85 -0.87 -6.65 -1.89
N GLY A 86 0.17 -6.44 -2.70
CA GLY A 86 0.02 -6.07 -4.11
C GLY A 86 -0.73 -7.11 -4.93
N GLY A 87 -0.47 -8.39 -4.67
CA GLY A 87 -1.21 -9.51 -5.26
C GLY A 87 -2.71 -9.50 -4.88
N GLU A 88 -3.02 -9.30 -3.60
CA GLU A 88 -4.40 -9.18 -3.13
C GLU A 88 -5.14 -8.02 -3.80
N LEU A 89 -4.51 -6.84 -3.88
CA LEU A 89 -5.09 -5.66 -4.53
C LEU A 89 -5.34 -5.89 -6.03
N ALA A 90 -4.50 -6.68 -6.70
CA ALA A 90 -4.73 -7.04 -8.10
C ALA A 90 -6.01 -7.88 -8.27
N GLU A 91 -6.25 -8.84 -7.37
CA GLU A 91 -7.47 -9.66 -7.35
C GLU A 91 -8.71 -8.81 -7.02
N GLU A 92 -8.62 -7.92 -6.03
CA GLU A 92 -9.68 -6.98 -5.66
C GLU A 92 -10.07 -6.09 -6.87
N LEU A 93 -9.07 -5.52 -7.56
CA LEU A 93 -9.26 -4.68 -8.73
C LEU A 93 -9.85 -5.47 -9.92
N HIS A 94 -9.40 -6.71 -10.14
CA HIS A 94 -9.96 -7.60 -11.16
C HIS A 94 -11.44 -7.88 -10.91
N ALA A 95 -11.78 -8.26 -9.67
CA ALA A 95 -13.15 -8.52 -9.26
C ALA A 95 -14.04 -7.27 -9.42
N ALA A 96 -13.54 -6.09 -9.06
CA ALA A 96 -14.26 -4.83 -9.26
C ALA A 96 -14.58 -4.58 -10.74
N HIS A 97 -13.60 -4.76 -11.64
CA HIS A 97 -13.82 -4.62 -13.08
C HIS A 97 -14.80 -5.67 -13.64
N GLN A 98 -14.73 -6.92 -13.17
CA GLN A 98 -15.68 -7.96 -13.58
C GLN A 98 -17.12 -7.61 -13.21
N ARG A 99 -17.34 -7.12 -11.99
CA ARG A 99 -18.66 -6.69 -11.50
C ARG A 99 -19.21 -5.55 -12.36
N VAL A 100 -18.45 -4.46 -12.51
CA VAL A 100 -18.89 -3.30 -13.30
C VAL A 100 -19.19 -3.68 -14.75
N ARG A 101 -18.31 -4.46 -15.40
CA ARG A 101 -18.54 -4.94 -16.77
C ARG A 101 -19.78 -5.82 -16.90
N GLY A 102 -20.08 -6.59 -15.86
CA GLY A 102 -21.30 -7.39 -15.79
C GLY A 102 -22.57 -6.56 -15.84
N VAL A 103 -22.62 -5.49 -15.04
CA VAL A 103 -23.78 -4.60 -14.97
C VAL A 103 -24.02 -3.88 -16.29
N VAL A 104 -22.95 -3.46 -16.98
CA VAL A 104 -23.06 -2.72 -18.24
C VAL A 104 -23.09 -3.61 -19.50
N GLY A 105 -23.16 -4.94 -19.33
CA GLY A 105 -23.19 -5.89 -20.45
C GLY A 105 -21.91 -5.93 -21.31
N ALA A 106 -20.77 -5.52 -20.76
CA ALA A 106 -19.49 -5.52 -21.48
C ALA A 106 -18.78 -6.88 -21.38
N THR A 107 -18.04 -7.25 -22.44
CA THR A 107 -17.26 -8.49 -22.50
C THR A 107 -16.29 -8.62 -21.32
N ARG A 108 -16.27 -9.77 -20.64
CA ARG A 108 -15.28 -10.09 -19.59
C ARG A 108 -14.14 -10.98 -20.09
N ARG A 109 -14.33 -11.70 -21.20
CA ARG A 109 -13.31 -12.59 -21.77
C ARG A 109 -12.05 -11.81 -22.15
N GLY A 110 -10.92 -12.19 -21.56
CA GLY A 110 -9.64 -11.50 -21.76
C GLY A 110 -9.39 -10.32 -20.83
N LEU A 111 -10.23 -10.11 -19.80
CA LEU A 111 -9.95 -9.21 -18.70
C LEU A 111 -8.90 -9.83 -17.77
N SER A 112 -7.80 -9.13 -17.54
CA SER A 112 -6.79 -9.52 -16.55
C SER A 112 -6.24 -8.29 -15.83
N VAL A 113 -5.91 -8.47 -14.56
CA VAL A 113 -5.13 -7.53 -13.77
C VAL A 113 -3.91 -8.28 -13.28
N THR A 114 -2.73 -7.67 -13.39
CA THR A 114 -1.50 -8.28 -12.90
C THR A 114 -0.73 -7.21 -12.15
N PHE A 115 -0.44 -7.48 -10.88
CA PHE A 115 0.50 -6.67 -10.09
C PHE A 115 1.87 -6.68 -10.77
N GLN A 116 2.47 -5.50 -10.95
CA GLN A 116 3.84 -5.37 -11.40
C GLN A 116 4.79 -5.70 -10.25
N PRO A 117 5.90 -6.40 -10.49
CA PRO A 117 6.79 -6.82 -9.43
C PRO A 117 7.30 -5.64 -8.60
N ARG A 118 7.39 -5.88 -7.29
CA ARG A 118 7.89 -4.97 -6.26
C ARG A 118 6.98 -3.77 -5.97
N ALA A 119 6.44 -3.74 -4.75
CA ALA A 119 5.72 -2.60 -4.20
C ALA A 119 6.70 -1.43 -3.97
N ASP A 120 6.31 -0.22 -4.39
CA ASP A 120 7.17 0.96 -4.25
C ASP A 120 6.85 1.67 -2.93
N VAL A 121 7.73 1.60 -1.93
CA VAL A 121 7.62 2.48 -0.75
C VAL A 121 8.12 3.87 -1.13
N ILE A 122 7.19 4.83 -1.20
CA ILE A 122 7.48 6.22 -1.61
C ILE A 122 7.45 7.20 -0.42
N GLY A 123 7.09 6.73 0.77
CA GLY A 123 7.15 7.52 2.00
C GLY A 123 7.17 6.64 3.25
N VAL A 124 7.93 7.06 4.27
CA VAL A 124 8.01 6.43 5.58
C VAL A 124 7.76 7.49 6.65
N TYR A 125 6.83 7.20 7.55
CA TYR A 125 6.41 8.10 8.62
C TYR A 125 6.53 7.35 9.95
N VAL A 126 7.40 7.84 10.82
CA VAL A 126 7.64 7.20 12.12
C VAL A 126 6.83 7.92 13.19
N TYR A 127 5.90 7.19 13.78
CA TYR A 127 5.09 7.61 14.91
C TYR A 127 5.71 7.04 16.17
N LEU A 128 6.00 7.91 17.14
CA LEU A 128 6.45 7.51 18.47
C LEU A 128 5.28 7.65 19.44
N PRO A 129 5.18 6.75 20.45
CA PRO A 129 4.17 6.91 21.49
C PRO A 129 4.41 8.24 22.21
N GLY A 130 3.32 8.97 22.44
CA GLY A 130 3.34 10.17 23.27
C GLY A 130 3.86 9.87 24.67
N GLY A 131 4.52 10.84 25.29
CA GLY A 131 4.82 10.74 26.71
C GLY A 131 3.52 10.73 27.49
N ALA A 132 3.24 9.65 28.23
CA ALA A 132 2.13 9.62 29.19
C ALA A 132 2.22 10.90 30.05
N ARG A 133 1.21 11.76 29.95
CA ARG A 133 1.03 12.84 30.92
C ARG A 133 0.44 12.27 32.19
#